data_AF-A0A966J6H9-F1
#
_entry.id   AF-A0A966J6H9-F1
#
_cell.length_a   1.000
_cell.length_b   1.000
_cell.length_c   1.000
_cell.angle_alpha   90.00
_cell.angle_beta   90.00
_cell.angle_gamma   90.00
#
_symmetry.space_group_name_H-M   'P 1'
#
loop_
_entity.id
_entity.type
_entity.pdbx_description
1 polymer ?
#
loop_
_entity_poly.entity_id
_entity_poly.type
_entity_poly.pdbx_seq_one_letter_code
_entity_poly.pdbx_strand_id
1 'polypeptide(L)'
;PNDGALAGVALVIGLALYAIGLLFEVVGDAQLARFKADPTNEGKVMRSGLWRYTRHPNYFGDACVWWGVGIVAQAVTGTWWALLGPLVMNILLLRVSGVALLERSLRKRKPDYAEYVRVTSAFVPRPPRR
;
A
#
# COMPACT_ATOMS: atom_id res chain seq x y z
N PRO A 1 -13.26 31.69 -12.11
CA PRO A 1 -11.79 31.85 -12.24
C PRO A 1 -10.95 30.92 -11.35
N ASN A 2 -11.47 30.45 -10.20
CA ASN A 2 -10.73 29.58 -9.26
C ASN A 2 -10.86 28.08 -9.58
N ASP A 3 -11.84 27.68 -10.38
CA ASP A 3 -12.18 26.27 -10.61
C ASP A 3 -11.10 25.52 -11.42
N GLY A 4 -10.47 26.20 -12.38
CA GLY A 4 -9.38 25.63 -13.18
C GLY A 4 -8.08 25.42 -12.39
N ALA A 5 -7.77 26.32 -11.44
CA ALA A 5 -6.59 26.18 -10.60
C ALA A 5 -6.73 25.01 -9.61
N LEU A 6 -7.91 24.86 -9.01
CA LEU A 6 -8.22 23.73 -8.12
C LEU A 6 -8.19 22.39 -8.87
N ALA A 7 -8.74 22.34 -10.08
CA ALA A 7 -8.67 21.15 -10.93
C ALA A 7 -7.21 20.79 -11.29
N GLY A 8 -6.39 21.79 -11.65
CA GLY A 8 -4.96 21.58 -11.93
C GLY A 8 -4.18 21.02 -10.74
N VAL A 9 -4.41 21.54 -9.54
CA VAL A 9 -3.80 21.03 -8.31
C VAL A 9 -4.24 19.59 -8.03
N ALA A 10 -5.53 19.28 -8.18
CA ALA A 10 -6.05 17.93 -7.99
C ALA A 10 -5.42 16.93 -8.96
N LEU A 11 -5.22 17.31 -10.24
CA LEU A 11 -4.53 16.47 -11.23
C LEU A 11 -3.09 16.16 -10.81
N VAL A 12 -2.33 17.17 -10.38
CA VAL A 12 -0.95 16.96 -9.92
C VAL A 12 -0.91 16.04 -8.71
N ILE A 13 -1.80 16.23 -7.73
CA ILE A 13 -1.89 15.36 -6.56
C ILE A 13 -2.24 13.92 -6.97
N GLY A 14 -3.23 13.74 -7.83
CA GLY A 14 -3.66 12.41 -8.29
C GLY A 14 -2.57 11.67 -9.06
N LEU A 15 -1.87 12.34 -9.97
CA LEU A 15 -0.75 11.77 -10.71
C LEU A 15 0.45 11.44 -9.80
N ALA A 16 0.77 12.32 -8.85
CA ALA A 16 1.83 12.06 -7.88
C ALA A 16 1.50 10.84 -7.02
N LEU A 17 0.25 10.74 -6.54
CA LEU A 17 -0.20 9.61 -5.73
C LEU A 17 -0.17 8.30 -6.52
N TYR A 18 -0.60 8.33 -7.78
CA TYR A 18 -0.51 7.18 -8.69
C TYR A 18 0.94 6.73 -8.88
N ALA A 19 1.86 7.65 -9.19
CA ALA A 19 3.27 7.33 -9.42
C ALA A 19 3.96 6.77 -8.16
N ILE A 20 3.68 7.36 -6.99
CA ILE A 20 4.16 6.86 -5.70
C ILE A 20 3.58 5.46 -5.44
N GLY A 21 2.28 5.27 -5.69
CA GLY A 21 1.61 3.99 -5.49
C GLY A 21 2.25 2.88 -6.32
N LEU A 22 2.41 3.14 -7.63
CA LEU A 22 3.04 2.21 -8.56
C LEU A 22 4.48 1.88 -8.15
N LEU A 23 5.26 2.86 -7.70
CA LEU A 23 6.61 2.63 -7.19
C LEU A 23 6.60 1.69 -5.97
N PHE A 24 5.72 1.92 -5.00
CA PHE A 24 5.61 1.09 -3.81
C PHE A 24 5.20 -0.35 -4.12
N GLU A 25 4.26 -0.51 -5.06
CA GLU A 25 3.79 -1.81 -5.53
C GLU A 25 4.90 -2.60 -6.22
N VAL A 26 5.48 -2.03 -7.28
CA VAL A 26 6.52 -2.69 -8.09
C VAL A 26 7.76 -3.00 -7.25
N VAL A 27 8.25 -2.04 -6.47
CA VAL A 27 9.45 -2.24 -5.64
C VAL A 27 9.17 -3.20 -4.48
N GLY A 28 8.00 -3.08 -3.84
CA GLY A 28 7.59 -3.95 -2.73
C GLY A 28 7.51 -5.41 -3.15
N ASP A 29 6.86 -5.68 -4.28
CA ASP A 29 6.72 -7.03 -4.83
C ASP A 29 8.05 -7.58 -5.35
N ALA A 30 8.86 -6.77 -6.04
CA ALA A 30 10.20 -7.19 -6.49
C ALA A 30 11.10 -7.57 -5.30
N GLN A 31 11.08 -6.78 -4.22
CA GLN A 31 11.80 -7.09 -2.98
C GLN A 31 11.33 -8.40 -2.36
N LEU A 32 10.01 -8.63 -2.29
CA LEU A 32 9.45 -9.85 -1.72
C LEU A 32 9.75 -11.08 -2.59
N ALA A 33 9.65 -10.95 -3.91
CA ALA A 33 9.95 -12.01 -4.85
C ALA A 33 11.41 -12.45 -4.74
N ARG A 34 12.34 -11.48 -4.72
CA ARG A 34 13.77 -11.74 -4.53
C ARG A 34 14.06 -12.40 -3.18
N PHE A 35 13.40 -11.96 -2.11
CA PHE A 35 13.55 -12.56 -0.78
C PHE A 35 13.10 -14.03 -0.76
N LYS A 36 11.95 -14.33 -1.37
CA LYS A 36 11.39 -15.69 -1.44
C LYS A 36 12.17 -16.64 -2.34
N ALA A 37 12.84 -16.12 -3.37
CA ALA A 37 13.62 -16.92 -4.31
C ALA A 37 14.92 -17.48 -3.70
N ASP A 38 15.38 -16.92 -2.58
CA ASP A 38 16.57 -17.39 -1.87
C ASP A 38 16.19 -18.44 -0.81
N PRO A 39 16.62 -19.71 -0.97
CA PRO A 39 16.28 -20.80 -0.04
C PRO A 39 16.75 -20.55 1.39
N THR A 40 17.78 -19.73 1.60
CA THR A 40 18.26 -19.39 2.94
C THR A 40 17.27 -18.53 3.73
N ASN A 41 16.25 -17.97 3.06
CA ASN A 41 15.17 -17.21 3.65
C ASN A 41 13.92 -18.05 3.96
N GLU A 42 13.97 -19.36 3.74
CA GLU A 42 12.88 -20.25 4.13
C GLU A 42 12.55 -20.11 5.62
N GLY A 43 11.26 -20.04 5.95
CA GLY A 43 10.80 -19.77 7.33
C GLY A 43 10.94 -18.30 7.78
N LYS A 44 11.89 -17.51 7.26
CA LYS A 44 12.17 -16.12 7.70
C LYS A 44 11.14 -15.09 7.26
N VAL A 45 11.13 -13.93 7.91
CA VAL A 45 10.25 -12.80 7.60
C VAL A 45 11.04 -11.70 6.89
N MET A 46 10.52 -11.19 5.77
CA MET A 46 11.11 -10.05 5.07
C MET A 46 10.95 -8.77 5.91
N ARG A 47 12.07 -8.12 6.25
CA ARG A 47 12.11 -6.91 7.09
C ARG A 47 13.02 -5.80 6.54
N SER A 48 13.47 -5.91 5.29
CA SER A 48 14.37 -4.95 4.65
C SER A 48 13.68 -4.18 3.53
N GLY A 49 14.32 -3.12 3.02
CA GLY A 49 13.72 -2.28 1.98
C GLY A 49 12.43 -1.60 2.45
N LEU A 50 11.39 -1.61 1.60
CA LEU A 50 10.09 -1.02 1.91
C LEU A 50 9.37 -1.78 3.03
N TRP A 51 9.63 -3.09 3.14
CA TRP A 51 9.07 -3.94 4.18
C TRP A 51 9.56 -3.54 5.59
N ARG A 52 10.65 -2.79 5.70
CA ARG A 52 11.05 -2.21 7.00
C ARG A 52 10.05 -1.17 7.51
N TYR A 53 9.38 -0.44 6.63
CA TYR A 53 8.55 0.71 6.98
C TYR A 53 7.06 0.37 7.08
N THR A 54 6.64 -0.66 6.35
CA THR A 54 5.27 -1.17 6.40
C THR A 54 5.28 -2.65 6.10
N ARG A 55 4.37 -3.39 6.74
CA ARG A 55 4.24 -4.84 6.54
C ARG A 55 3.59 -5.21 5.21
N HIS A 56 2.96 -4.26 4.52
CA HIS A 56 2.28 -4.47 3.24
C HIS A 56 2.55 -3.27 2.30
N PRO A 57 3.80 -3.05 1.86
CA PRO A 57 4.16 -1.91 1.01
C PRO A 57 3.43 -1.94 -0.33
N ASN A 58 3.19 -3.12 -0.87
CA ASN A 58 2.42 -3.32 -2.09
C ASN A 58 0.94 -2.95 -1.92
N TYR A 59 0.31 -3.27 -0.79
CA TYR A 59 -1.08 -2.88 -0.54
C TYR A 59 -1.23 -1.38 -0.33
N PHE A 60 -0.22 -0.76 0.30
CA PHE A 60 -0.16 0.70 0.35
C PHE A 60 -0.03 1.31 -1.04
N GLY A 61 0.81 0.70 -1.89
CA GLY A 61 0.98 1.07 -3.29
C GLY A 61 -0.34 1.04 -4.08
N ASP A 62 -1.02 -0.11 -4.06
CA ASP A 62 -2.32 -0.30 -4.73
C ASP A 62 -3.36 0.72 -4.24
N ALA A 63 -3.46 0.96 -2.94
CA ALA A 63 -4.34 2.00 -2.41
C ALA A 63 -4.02 3.40 -2.97
N CYS A 64 -2.74 3.78 -3.00
CA CYS A 64 -2.31 5.05 -3.59
C CYS A 64 -2.67 5.14 -5.09
N VAL A 65 -2.50 4.06 -5.85
CA VAL A 65 -2.92 3.98 -7.26
C VAL A 65 -4.41 4.28 -7.41
N TRP A 66 -5.26 3.58 -6.65
CA TRP A 66 -6.71 3.76 -6.73
C TRP A 66 -7.17 5.15 -6.33
N TRP A 67 -6.56 5.73 -5.28
CA TRP A 67 -6.85 7.10 -4.88
C TRP A 67 -6.38 8.11 -5.92
N GLY A 68 -5.21 7.88 -6.54
CA GLY A 68 -4.70 8.73 -7.62
C GLY A 68 -5.64 8.75 -8.83
N VAL A 69 -6.09 7.57 -9.26
CA VAL A 69 -7.08 7.41 -10.34
C VAL A 69 -8.40 8.08 -9.99
N GLY A 70 -8.92 7.88 -8.77
CA GLY A 70 -10.16 8.48 -8.32
C GLY A 70 -10.12 10.02 -8.28
N ILE A 71 -9.01 10.59 -7.82
CA ILE A 71 -8.80 12.04 -7.77
C ILE A 71 -8.72 12.62 -9.20
N VAL A 72 -7.97 11.99 -10.11
CA VAL A 72 -7.89 12.44 -11.51
C VAL A 72 -9.26 12.35 -12.18
N ALA A 73 -9.98 11.24 -12.00
CA ALA A 73 -11.30 11.06 -12.58
C ALA A 73 -12.30 12.11 -12.06
N GLN A 74 -12.29 12.40 -10.75
CA GLN A 74 -13.14 13.43 -10.16
C GLN A 74 -12.75 14.84 -10.67
N ALA A 75 -11.45 15.15 -10.80
CA ALA A 75 -10.98 16.45 -11.26
C ALA A 75 -11.33 16.72 -12.73
N VAL A 76 -11.28 15.70 -13.60
CA VAL A 76 -11.58 15.84 -15.03
C VAL A 76 -13.09 15.89 -15.30
N THR A 77 -13.87 15.07 -14.60
CA THR A 77 -15.29 14.86 -14.92
C THR A 77 -16.25 15.58 -13.98
N GLY A 78 -15.76 16.10 -12.84
CA GLY A 78 -16.60 16.61 -11.75
C GLY A 78 -17.34 15.52 -10.96
N THR A 79 -17.10 14.25 -11.28
CA THR A 79 -17.89 13.12 -10.77
C THR A 79 -17.43 12.69 -9.39
N TRP A 80 -18.16 13.10 -8.35
CA TRP A 80 -17.81 12.79 -6.96
C TRP A 80 -17.79 11.29 -6.64
N TRP A 81 -18.65 10.48 -7.29
CA TRP A 81 -18.73 9.04 -7.05
C TRP A 81 -17.54 8.25 -7.61
N ALA A 82 -16.64 8.89 -8.39
CA ALA A 82 -15.37 8.29 -8.79
C ALA A 82 -14.48 7.91 -7.58
N LEU A 83 -14.71 8.52 -6.41
CA LEU A 83 -14.02 8.21 -5.16
C LEU A 83 -14.60 6.98 -4.43
N LEU A 84 -15.74 6.44 -4.86
CA LEU A 84 -16.29 5.22 -4.26
C LEU A 84 -15.42 3.99 -4.56
N GLY A 85 -14.82 3.93 -5.76
CA GLY A 85 -13.87 2.88 -6.14
C GLY A 85 -12.70 2.72 -5.15
N PRO A 86 -11.87 3.76 -4.95
CA PRO A 86 -10.77 3.70 -3.97
C PRO A 86 -11.24 3.44 -2.54
N LEU A 87 -12.41 3.95 -2.14
CA LEU A 87 -12.97 3.69 -0.82
C LEU A 87 -13.29 2.20 -0.61
N VAL A 88 -14.00 1.60 -1.57
CA VAL A 88 -14.33 0.16 -1.54
C VAL A 88 -13.06 -0.68 -1.56
N MET A 89 -12.10 -0.34 -2.43
CA MET A 89 -10.82 -1.06 -2.51
C MET A 89 -10.06 -1.05 -1.18
N ASN A 90 -9.98 0.11 -0.51
CA ASN A 90 -9.35 0.22 0.81
C ASN A 90 -10.04 -0.67 1.86
N ILE A 91 -11.38 -0.74 1.84
CA ILE A 91 -12.13 -1.60 2.78
C ILE A 91 -11.78 -3.06 2.53
N LEU A 92 -11.76 -3.50 1.28
CA LEU A 92 -11.44 -4.88 0.91
C LEU A 92 -10.01 -5.25 1.33
N LEU A 93 -9.04 -4.39 1.02
CA LEU A 93 -7.62 -4.58 1.38
C LEU A 93 -7.41 -4.66 2.90
N LEU A 94 -8.02 -3.77 3.67
CA LEU A 94 -7.77 -3.67 5.11
C LEU A 94 -8.57 -4.68 5.93
N ARG A 95 -9.82 -4.98 5.54
CA ARG A 95 -10.77 -5.70 6.40
C ARG A 95 -11.14 -7.09 5.91
N VAL A 96 -11.27 -7.32 4.60
CA VAL A 96 -11.93 -8.53 4.09
C VAL A 96 -10.95 -9.57 3.58
N SER A 97 -9.99 -9.19 2.72
CA SER A 97 -9.15 -10.16 2.01
C SER A 97 -7.65 -9.98 2.22
N GLY A 98 -7.16 -8.76 2.45
CA GLY A 98 -5.74 -8.47 2.43
C GLY A 98 -5.04 -8.69 3.78
N VAL A 99 -4.94 -7.62 4.56
CA VAL A 99 -4.02 -7.56 5.71
C VAL A 99 -4.42 -8.53 6.83
N ALA A 100 -5.68 -8.47 7.29
CA ALA A 100 -6.09 -9.18 8.50
C ALA A 100 -6.02 -10.72 8.38
N LEU A 101 -6.45 -11.28 7.26
CA LEU A 101 -6.40 -12.73 7.02
C LEU A 101 -4.96 -13.22 6.83
N LEU A 102 -4.16 -12.49 6.04
CA LEU A 102 -2.76 -12.81 5.81
C LEU A 102 -1.96 -12.78 7.11
N GLU A 103 -2.12 -11.74 7.93
CA GLU A 103 -1.41 -11.62 9.21
C GLU A 103 -1.79 -12.73 10.20
N ARG A 104 -3.06 -13.14 10.26
CA ARG A 104 -3.49 -14.26 11.12
C ARG A 104 -2.82 -15.57 10.71
N SER A 105 -2.66 -15.82 9.41
CA SER A 105 -1.95 -16.99 8.90
C SER A 105 -0.45 -16.93 9.20
N LEU A 106 0.18 -15.77 8.95
CA LEU A 106 1.62 -15.58 9.16
C LEU A 106 2.03 -15.69 10.62
N ARG A 107 1.22 -15.17 11.56
CA ARG A 107 1.44 -15.35 13.00
C ARG A 107 1.48 -16.81 13.44
N LYS A 108 0.76 -17.70 12.75
CA LYS A 108 0.75 -19.14 13.05
C LYS A 108 1.95 -19.87 12.42
N ARG A 109 2.41 -19.42 11.25
CA ARG A 109 3.44 -20.11 10.46
C ARG A 109 4.87 -19.62 10.71
N LYS A 110 5.03 -18.39 11.18
CA LYS A 110 6.35 -17.73 11.34
C LYS A 110 6.48 -17.18 12.77
N PRO A 111 7.27 -17.84 13.65
CA PRO A 111 7.45 -17.41 15.04
C PRO A 111 7.91 -15.95 15.15
N ASP A 112 8.85 -15.54 14.28
CA ASP A 112 9.40 -14.18 14.26
C ASP A 112 8.40 -13.12 13.75
N TYR A 113 7.23 -13.52 13.24
CA TYR A 113 6.26 -12.55 12.72
C TYR A 113 5.63 -11.71 13.83
N ALA A 114 5.50 -12.26 15.04
CA ALA A 114 4.93 -11.53 16.17
C ALA A 114 5.74 -10.29 16.54
N GLU A 115 7.07 -10.41 16.54
CA GLU A 115 7.97 -9.29 16.80
C GLU A 115 7.92 -8.25 15.66
N TYR A 116 7.89 -8.71 14.40
CA TYR A 116 7.76 -7.83 13.24
C TYR A 116 6.49 -6.95 13.33
N VAL A 117 5.39 -7.53 13.79
CA VAL A 117 4.12 -6.80 13.97
C VAL A 117 4.21 -5.73 15.07
N ARG A 118 5.02 -5.95 16.11
CA ARG A 118 5.20 -4.96 17.19
C ARG A 118 5.92 -3.71 16.73
N VAL A 119 6.94 -3.87 15.88
CA VAL A 119 7.85 -2.77 15.52
C VAL A 119 7.51 -2.10 14.19
N THR A 120 6.82 -2.79 13.28
CA THR A 120 6.56 -2.27 11.92
C THR A 120 5.10 -1.88 11.75
N SER A 121 4.81 -0.78 11.05
CA SER A 121 3.43 -0.37 10.73
C SER A 121 2.72 -1.41 9.84
N ALA A 122 1.41 -1.62 10.02
CA ALA A 122 0.68 -2.56 9.19
C ALA A 122 0.59 -2.10 7.72
N PHE A 123 0.26 -0.83 7.50
CA PHE A 123 -0.16 -0.34 6.18
C PHE A 123 0.54 0.94 5.78
N VAL A 124 0.37 2.02 6.55
CA VAL A 124 1.03 3.31 6.25
C VAL A 124 2.53 3.19 6.53
N PRO A 125 3.43 3.50 5.56
CA PRO A 125 4.88 3.48 5.76
C PRO A 125 5.31 4.41 6.89
N ARG A 126 5.97 3.87 7.92
CA ARG A 126 6.47 4.63 9.08
C ARG A 126 7.80 4.04 9.55
N PRO A 127 8.69 4.86 10.16
CA PRO A 127 9.88 4.33 10.82
C PRO A 127 9.51 3.27 11.88
N PRO A 128 10.32 2.20 12.05
CA PRO A 128 10.06 1.18 13.06
C PRO A 128 10.02 1.73 14.48
N ARG A 129 9.13 1.18 15.31
CA ARG A 129 9.06 1.48 16.75
C ARG A 129 10.24 0.83 17.47
N ARG A 130 10.79 1.52 18.46
CA ARG A 130 11.82 1.01 19.37
C ARG A 130 11.18 0.22 20.51
#